data_AF-Q2KGR1-F1
#
_entry.id   AF-Q2KGR1-F1
#
_cell.length_a   1.000
_cell.length_b   1.000
_cell.length_c   1.000
_cell.angle_alpha   90.00
_cell.angle_beta   90.00
_cell.angle_gamma   90.00
#
_symmetry.space_group_name_H-M   'P 1'
#
loop_
_entity.id
_entity.type
_entity.pdbx_description
1 polymer ?
#
loop_
_entity_poly.entity_id
_entity_poly.type
_entity_poly.pdbx_seq_one_letter_code
_entity_poly.pdbx_strand_id
1 'polypeptide(L)'
;MGRWGHRLFEGDLDLDLIGDIEREMKKAGLPKVELKAMLYKPTSDEYRKTRDALVADGVGDAIVTHLRSRADRDILTVALLLGAGSKIDQQHLEYVKALTGEVQSREGFAHAIWDHGFRGPGKRQFLAALNAYQPGVCRDLGAPSCFTCG
;
A
#
# COMPACT_ATOMS: atom_id res chain seq x y z
N MET A 1 18.48 -4.27 -9.28
CA MET A 1 17.53 -3.25 -8.79
C MET A 1 16.12 -3.71 -9.13
N GLY A 2 15.14 -3.43 -8.27
CA GLY A 2 13.73 -3.79 -8.49
C GLY A 2 12.92 -2.60 -9.01
N ARG A 3 11.60 -2.75 -9.00
CA ARG A 3 10.64 -1.66 -9.22
C ARG A 3 9.81 -1.49 -7.95
N TRP A 4 9.43 -0.26 -7.62
CA TRP A 4 8.55 -0.01 -6.47
C TRP A 4 7.21 -0.72 -6.66
N GLY A 5 6.69 -1.35 -5.60
CA GLY A 5 5.46 -2.14 -5.64
C GLY A 5 5.60 -3.54 -6.25
N HIS A 6 6.67 -3.83 -6.97
CA HIS A 6 6.93 -5.17 -7.48
C HIS A 6 7.22 -6.10 -6.29
N ARG A 7 6.48 -7.22 -6.15
CA ARG A 7 6.48 -8.13 -4.98
C ARG A 7 5.90 -7.60 -3.67
N LEU A 8 5.29 -6.42 -3.72
CA LEU A 8 4.23 -6.01 -2.80
C LEU A 8 2.86 -6.38 -3.39
N PHE A 9 2.70 -6.13 -4.69
CA PHE A 9 1.55 -6.51 -5.49
C PHE A 9 1.97 -7.66 -6.44
N GLU A 10 1.75 -8.91 -6.02
CA GLU A 10 1.97 -10.10 -6.86
C GLU A 10 0.77 -11.07 -6.78
N GLY A 11 -0.31 -10.77 -7.51
CA GLY A 11 -1.30 -11.79 -7.95
C GLY A 11 -2.76 -11.37 -7.84
N ASP A 12 -3.67 -12.34 -8.04
CA ASP A 12 -5.12 -12.16 -7.87
C ASP A 12 -5.47 -11.72 -6.44
N LEU A 13 -4.65 -12.11 -5.46
CA LEU A 13 -4.83 -11.74 -4.06
C LEU A 13 -4.86 -10.21 -3.87
N ASP A 14 -4.08 -9.45 -4.65
CA ASP A 14 -4.05 -8.00 -4.54
C ASP A 14 -5.39 -7.38 -4.98
N LEU A 15 -6.03 -7.96 -6.00
CA LEU A 15 -7.32 -7.51 -6.51
C LEU A 15 -8.45 -7.80 -5.50
N ASP A 16 -8.39 -8.95 -4.85
CA ASP A 16 -9.32 -9.32 -3.77
C ASP A 16 -9.12 -8.42 -2.55
N LEU A 17 -7.87 -8.16 -2.16
CA LEU A 17 -7.53 -7.26 -1.04
C LEU A 17 -7.94 -5.81 -1.35
N ILE A 18 -7.72 -5.33 -2.58
CA ILE A 18 -8.22 -4.02 -3.03
C ILE A 18 -9.74 -3.94 -2.96
N GLY A 19 -10.45 -4.94 -3.50
CA GLY A 19 -11.91 -4.96 -3.46
C GLY A 19 -12.45 -4.96 -2.03
N ASP A 20 -11.74 -5.66 -1.13
CA ASP A 20 -12.02 -5.64 0.29
C ASP A 20 -11.78 -4.26 0.92
N ILE A 21 -10.66 -3.60 0.64
CA ILE A 21 -10.34 -2.24 1.13
C ILE A 21 -11.40 -1.25 0.65
N GLU A 22 -11.71 -1.22 -0.65
CA GLU A 22 -12.73 -0.34 -1.24
C GLU A 22 -14.10 -0.56 -0.58
N ARG A 23 -14.45 -1.82 -0.28
CA ARG A 23 -15.70 -2.16 0.40
C ARG A 23 -15.72 -1.66 1.84
N GLU A 24 -14.64 -1.83 2.61
CA GLU A 24 -14.58 -1.35 3.99
C GLU A 24 -14.58 0.18 4.04
N MET A 25 -13.84 0.85 3.14
CA MET A 25 -13.89 2.30 3.00
C MET A 25 -15.32 2.81 2.72
N LYS A 26 -16.05 2.13 1.83
CA LYS A 26 -17.46 2.45 1.56
C LYS A 26 -18.34 2.31 2.80
N LYS A 27 -18.18 1.24 3.59
CA LYS A 27 -18.93 1.05 4.84
C LYS A 27 -18.60 2.14 5.87
N ALA A 28 -17.35 2.60 5.89
CA ALA A 28 -16.87 3.67 6.76
C ALA A 28 -17.38 5.07 6.36
N GLY A 29 -18.03 5.21 5.20
CA GLY A 29 -18.40 6.52 4.65
C GLY A 29 -17.22 7.34 4.15
N LEU A 30 -16.08 6.70 3.86
CA LEU A 30 -14.90 7.34 3.28
C LEU A 30 -15.09 7.62 1.79
N PRO A 31 -14.29 8.52 1.19
CA PRO A 31 -14.39 8.84 -0.22
C PRO A 31 -14.33 7.60 -1.12
N LYS A 32 -15.15 7.59 -2.17
CA LYS A 32 -15.08 6.54 -3.17
C LYS A 32 -13.76 6.63 -3.91
N VAL A 33 -13.00 5.55 -3.89
CA VAL A 33 -11.71 5.40 -4.57
C VAL A 33 -11.77 4.21 -5.54
N GLU A 34 -10.97 4.26 -6.60
CA GLU A 34 -10.71 3.11 -7.48
C GLU A 34 -9.23 2.73 -7.37
N LEU A 35 -8.89 1.98 -6.32
CA LEU A 35 -7.51 1.59 -6.02
C LEU A 35 -6.91 0.70 -7.12
N LYS A 36 -7.75 -0.01 -7.90
CA LYS A 36 -7.30 -0.71 -9.12
C LYS A 36 -6.70 0.25 -10.14
N ALA A 37 -7.18 1.49 -10.22
CA ALA A 37 -6.62 2.49 -11.13
C ALA A 37 -5.22 2.93 -10.68
N MET A 38 -4.95 2.97 -9.37
CA MET A 38 -3.62 3.23 -8.79
C MET A 38 -2.58 2.20 -9.24
N LEU A 39 -2.99 0.94 -9.39
CA LEU A 39 -2.08 -0.15 -9.77
C LEU A 39 -1.91 -0.32 -11.28
N TYR A 40 -3.01 -0.29 -12.04
CA TYR A 40 -3.02 -0.76 -13.42
C TYR A 40 -3.33 0.31 -14.46
N LYS A 41 -3.73 1.52 -14.03
CA LYS A 41 -4.12 2.61 -14.93
C LYS A 41 -3.48 3.94 -14.55
N PRO A 42 -2.15 4.03 -14.39
CA PRO A 42 -1.47 5.20 -13.83
C PRO A 42 -1.63 6.51 -14.64
N THR A 43 -2.09 6.42 -15.90
CA THR A 43 -2.31 7.58 -16.78
C THR A 43 -3.79 8.00 -16.88
N SER A 44 -4.69 7.25 -16.26
CA SER A 44 -6.14 7.44 -16.40
C SER A 44 -6.68 8.62 -15.58
N ASP A 45 -7.89 9.08 -15.91
CA ASP A 45 -8.61 10.06 -15.09
C ASP A 45 -9.01 9.46 -13.74
N GLU A 46 -9.32 8.17 -13.71
CA GLU A 46 -9.65 7.41 -12.50
C GLU A 46 -8.48 7.38 -11.52
N TYR A 47 -7.25 7.23 -12.02
CA TYR A 47 -6.03 7.35 -11.21
C TYR A 47 -5.94 8.72 -10.55
N ARG A 48 -6.08 9.79 -11.33
CA ARG A 48 -5.99 11.16 -10.82
C ARG A 48 -7.05 11.44 -9.75
N LYS A 49 -8.31 11.10 -10.03
CA LYS A 49 -9.41 11.25 -9.06
C LYS A 49 -9.17 10.46 -7.78
N THR A 50 -8.70 9.22 -7.90
CA THR A 50 -8.40 8.37 -6.75
C THR A 50 -7.27 8.94 -5.92
N ARG A 51 -6.17 9.32 -6.55
CA ARG A 51 -5.04 9.96 -5.87
C ARG A 51 -5.48 11.22 -5.14
N ASP A 52 -6.21 12.11 -5.80
CA ASP A 52 -6.65 13.37 -5.20
C ASP A 52 -7.58 13.13 -3.99
N ALA A 53 -8.43 12.09 -4.05
CA ALA A 53 -9.25 11.67 -2.91
C ALA A 53 -8.41 11.11 -1.75
N LEU A 54 -7.35 10.36 -2.03
CA LEU A 54 -6.46 9.80 -1.00
C LEU A 54 -5.56 10.85 -0.35
N VAL A 55 -5.22 11.92 -1.05
CA VAL A 55 -4.37 13.03 -0.55
C VAL A 55 -5.19 14.05 0.25
N ALA A 56 -6.52 14.00 0.16
CA ALA A 56 -7.38 14.86 0.96
C ALA A 56 -7.09 14.72 2.46
N ASP A 57 -7.15 15.84 3.16
CA ASP A 57 -6.71 15.94 4.56
C ASP A 57 -7.52 14.99 5.47
N GLY A 58 -6.81 14.24 6.31
CA GLY A 58 -7.40 13.25 7.22
C GLY A 58 -7.88 11.94 6.58
N VAL A 59 -7.86 11.80 5.24
CA VAL A 59 -8.30 10.55 4.58
C VAL A 59 -7.31 9.41 4.82
N GLY A 60 -6.00 9.68 4.73
CA GLY A 60 -4.97 8.67 5.00
C GLY A 60 -5.09 8.06 6.39
N ASP A 61 -5.16 8.90 7.43
CA ASP A 61 -5.30 8.47 8.81
C ASP A 61 -6.61 7.72 9.08
N ALA A 62 -7.72 8.19 8.48
CA ALA A 62 -9.02 7.54 8.63
C ALA A 62 -9.03 6.15 8.00
N ILE A 63 -8.37 5.98 6.84
CA ILE A 63 -8.22 4.67 6.18
C ILE A 63 -7.41 3.72 7.06
N VAL A 64 -6.24 4.14 7.58
CA VAL A 64 -5.40 3.29 8.43
C VAL A 64 -6.10 2.94 9.74
N THR A 65 -6.83 3.89 10.33
CA THR A 65 -7.62 3.66 11.55
C THR A 65 -8.74 2.64 11.31
N HIS A 66 -9.40 2.70 10.16
CA HIS A 66 -10.55 1.82 9.86
C HIS A 66 -10.14 0.39 9.51
N LEU A 67 -8.94 0.20 8.94
CA LEU A 67 -8.50 -1.10 8.44
C LEU A 67 -7.73 -1.95 9.46
N ARG A 68 -7.46 -1.38 10.66
CA ARG A 68 -6.69 -1.87 11.82
C ARG A 68 -7.07 -3.23 12.44
N SER A 69 -7.68 -4.14 11.68
CA SER A 69 -8.14 -5.46 12.13
C SER A 69 -7.46 -6.63 11.40
N ARG A 70 -6.65 -6.37 10.35
CA ARG A 70 -5.99 -7.41 9.54
C ARG A 70 -4.62 -6.95 9.01
N ALA A 71 -3.58 -7.68 9.40
CA ALA A 71 -2.19 -7.27 9.25
C ALA A 71 -1.71 -7.08 7.79
N ASP A 72 -2.13 -7.97 6.90
CA ASP A 72 -1.80 -7.97 5.47
C ASP A 72 -2.43 -6.79 4.71
N ARG A 73 -3.65 -6.42 5.09
CA ARG A 73 -4.40 -5.32 4.47
C ARG A 73 -3.79 -3.97 4.77
N ASP A 74 -3.43 -3.75 6.03
CA ASP A 74 -2.85 -2.48 6.47
C ASP A 74 -1.54 -2.16 5.73
N ILE A 75 -0.71 -3.17 5.44
CA ILE A 75 0.54 -2.99 4.68
C ILE A 75 0.25 -2.56 3.25
N LEU A 76 -0.64 -3.25 2.55
CA LEU A 76 -0.98 -2.91 1.15
C LEU A 76 -1.67 -1.55 1.06
N THR A 77 -2.59 -1.28 1.98
CA THR A 77 -3.24 0.02 2.10
C THR A 77 -2.22 1.12 2.26
N VAL A 78 -1.27 0.99 3.20
CA VAL A 78 -0.26 2.02 3.38
C VAL A 78 0.67 2.11 2.17
N ALA A 79 1.01 1.01 1.51
CA ALA A 79 1.78 1.07 0.26
C ALA A 79 1.06 1.90 -0.82
N LEU A 80 -0.27 1.77 -0.93
CA LEU A 80 -1.09 2.58 -1.83
C LEU A 80 -1.15 4.05 -1.42
N LEU A 81 -1.27 4.35 -0.12
CA LEU A 81 -1.26 5.72 0.42
C LEU A 81 0.09 6.41 0.18
N LEU A 82 1.21 5.70 0.37
CA LEU A 82 2.54 6.16 0.02
C LEU A 82 2.64 6.45 -1.49
N GLY A 83 2.06 5.56 -2.31
CA GLY A 83 1.99 5.76 -3.76
C GLY A 83 1.20 7.00 -4.16
N ALA A 84 0.11 7.29 -3.44
CA ALA A 84 -0.70 8.48 -3.65
C ALA A 84 -0.06 9.78 -3.10
N GLY A 85 0.93 9.67 -2.21
CA GLY A 85 1.48 10.82 -1.47
C GLY A 85 0.56 11.31 -0.34
N SER A 86 -0.31 10.45 0.17
CA SER A 86 -1.24 10.77 1.25
C SER A 86 -0.52 11.21 2.51
N LYS A 87 -1.17 12.07 3.30
CA LYS A 87 -0.72 12.40 4.65
C LYS A 87 -1.12 11.28 5.61
N ILE A 88 -0.15 10.77 6.35
CA ILE A 88 -0.31 9.75 7.38
C ILE A 88 0.49 10.23 8.59
N ASP A 89 -0.13 10.19 9.77
CA ASP A 89 0.52 10.57 11.00
C ASP A 89 1.64 9.60 11.41
N GLN A 90 2.52 10.08 12.29
CA GLN A 90 3.67 9.32 12.75
C GLN A 90 3.29 8.04 13.51
N GLN A 91 2.17 8.07 14.25
CA GLN A 91 1.72 6.92 15.04
C GLN A 91 1.26 5.77 14.13
N HIS A 92 0.57 6.09 13.03
CA HIS A 92 0.18 5.15 12.00
C HIS A 92 1.40 4.55 11.29
N LEU A 93 2.41 5.36 10.97
CA LEU A 93 3.64 4.87 10.36
C LEU A 93 4.39 3.89 11.28
N GLU A 94 4.49 4.22 12.57
CA GLU A 94 5.13 3.36 13.58
C GLU A 94 4.37 2.05 13.78
N TYR A 95 3.03 2.12 13.84
CA TYR A 95 2.17 0.94 13.88
C TYR A 95 2.43 0.01 12.68
N VAL A 96 2.43 0.54 11.46
CA VAL A 96 2.62 -0.28 10.26
C VAL A 96 4.05 -0.81 10.15
N LYS A 97 5.04 -0.07 10.66
CA LYS A 97 6.42 -0.56 10.76
C LYS A 97 6.54 -1.76 11.71
N ALA A 98 5.88 -1.71 12.87
CA ALA A 98 5.81 -2.83 13.80
C ALA A 98 5.11 -4.05 13.15
N LEU A 99 3.95 -3.81 12.54
CA LEU A 99 3.17 -4.82 11.83
C LEU A 99 3.95 -5.53 10.73
N THR A 100 4.76 -4.77 9.98
CA THR A 100 5.63 -5.33 8.94
C THR A 100 6.63 -6.34 9.51
N GLY A 101 7.07 -6.16 10.76
CA GLY A 101 7.90 -7.12 11.48
C GLY A 101 7.21 -8.46 11.72
N GLU A 102 5.90 -8.42 11.99
CA GLU A 102 5.06 -9.59 12.33
C GLU A 102 4.60 -10.38 11.10
N VAL A 103 4.39 -9.70 9.96
CA VAL A 103 3.96 -10.37 8.73
C VAL A 103 5.06 -11.27 8.17
N GLN A 104 4.72 -12.56 8.00
CA GLN A 104 5.61 -13.57 7.44
C GLN A 104 5.97 -13.20 6.00
N SER A 105 7.26 -13.06 5.72
CA SER A 105 7.79 -12.83 4.38
C SER A 105 8.69 -13.99 3.95
N ARG A 106 8.58 -14.42 2.70
CA ARG A 106 9.45 -15.47 2.12
C ARG A 106 10.45 -14.84 1.14
N GLU A 107 11.72 -15.25 1.22
CA GLU A 107 12.80 -14.76 0.33
C GLU A 107 12.75 -15.40 -1.06
N GLY A 108 12.17 -16.61 -1.17
CA GLY A 108 12.10 -17.39 -2.40
C GLY A 108 10.67 -17.68 -2.84
N PHE A 109 10.52 -18.75 -3.63
CA PHE A 109 9.23 -19.25 -4.10
C PHE A 109 8.27 -19.53 -2.94
N ALA A 110 6.99 -19.18 -3.12
CA ALA A 110 5.91 -19.76 -2.32
C ALA A 110 4.94 -20.49 -3.24
N HIS A 111 4.37 -21.58 -2.72
CA HIS A 111 3.20 -22.18 -3.33
C HIS A 111 2.06 -21.19 -3.39
N ALA A 112 1.35 -21.17 -4.53
CA ALA A 112 0.19 -20.30 -4.77
C ALA A 112 -0.93 -20.48 -3.73
N ILE A 113 -0.99 -21.64 -3.08
CA ILE A 113 -1.90 -21.89 -1.96
C ILE A 113 -1.18 -21.41 -0.69
N TRP A 114 -1.74 -20.41 0.00
CA TRP A 114 -1.16 -19.72 1.18
C TRP A 114 -0.03 -18.73 0.88
N ASP A 115 0.01 -18.19 -0.33
CA ASP A 115 0.88 -17.07 -0.66
C ASP A 115 0.17 -15.77 -0.30
N HIS A 116 0.76 -14.99 0.62
CA HIS A 116 0.25 -13.67 0.98
C HIS A 116 0.84 -12.54 0.12
N GLY A 117 1.62 -12.88 -0.92
CA GLY A 117 2.23 -11.92 -1.85
C GLY A 117 3.40 -11.12 -1.26
N PHE A 118 3.52 -11.03 0.06
CA PHE A 118 4.55 -10.24 0.73
C PHE A 118 5.92 -10.94 0.75
N ARG A 119 6.80 -10.56 -0.19
CA ARG A 119 8.14 -11.15 -0.34
C ARG A 119 9.23 -10.39 0.41
N GLY A 120 10.32 -11.06 0.73
CA GLY A 120 11.50 -10.44 1.35
C GLY A 120 11.97 -9.16 0.63
N PRO A 121 12.14 -9.16 -0.70
CA PRO A 121 12.46 -7.96 -1.47
C PRO A 121 11.41 -6.85 -1.37
N GLY A 122 10.12 -7.18 -1.47
CA GLY A 122 9.01 -6.22 -1.36
C GLY A 122 8.90 -5.61 0.05
N LYS A 123 9.09 -6.44 1.08
CA LYS A 123 9.17 -6.02 2.49
C LYS A 123 10.28 -5.01 2.72
N ARG A 124 11.48 -5.27 2.20
CA ARG A 124 12.61 -4.33 2.32
C ARG A 124 12.34 -3.01 1.61
N GLN A 125 11.77 -3.06 0.39
CA GLN A 125 11.36 -1.85 -0.31
C GLN A 125 10.35 -1.06 0.49
N PHE A 126 9.30 -1.73 1.00
CA PHE A 126 8.25 -1.10 1.78
C PHE A 126 8.77 -0.41 3.04
N LEU A 127 9.59 -1.12 3.83
CA LEU A 127 10.22 -0.55 5.02
C LEU A 127 11.11 0.65 4.68
N ALA A 128 11.83 0.57 3.57
CA ALA A 128 12.66 1.69 3.13
C ALA A 128 11.80 2.90 2.75
N ALA A 129 10.70 2.69 2.01
CA ALA A 129 9.78 3.75 1.63
C ALA A 129 9.06 4.37 2.85
N LEU A 130 8.68 3.56 3.84
CA LEU A 130 8.17 4.04 5.12
C LEU A 130 9.20 4.89 5.87
N ASN A 131 10.46 4.45 5.94
CA ASN A 131 11.52 5.20 6.63
C ASN A 131 11.86 6.52 5.91
N ALA A 132 11.66 6.59 4.60
CA ALA A 132 11.88 7.78 3.78
C ALA A 132 10.59 8.60 3.55
N TYR A 133 9.50 8.27 4.24
CA TYR A 133 8.20 8.89 4.01
C TYR A 133 8.24 10.40 4.28
N GLN A 134 7.65 11.15 3.35
CA GLN A 134 7.41 12.59 3.48
C GLN A 134 6.00 12.89 2.98
N PRO A 135 5.16 13.59 3.76
CA PRO A 135 3.82 13.96 3.34
C PRO A 135 3.83 14.73 2.02
N GLY A 136 2.94 14.36 1.08
CA GLY A 136 2.84 14.99 -0.25
C GLY A 136 3.87 14.53 -1.28
N VAL A 137 4.87 13.73 -0.89
CA VAL A 137 5.82 13.12 -1.85
C VAL A 137 5.28 11.75 -2.28
N CYS A 138 4.90 11.63 -3.54
CA CYS A 138 4.38 10.39 -4.12
C CYS A 138 5.51 9.37 -4.34
N ARG A 139 5.17 8.10 -4.16
CA ARG A 139 6.01 6.95 -4.56
C ARG A 139 5.48 6.30 -5.82
N ASP A 140 6.05 6.66 -6.97
CA ASP A 140 5.59 6.16 -8.26
C ASP A 140 5.68 4.63 -8.35
N LEU A 141 4.52 3.98 -8.49
CA LEU A 141 4.43 2.55 -8.71
C LEU A 141 5.18 2.16 -9.98
N GLY A 142 6.03 1.13 -9.90
CA GLY A 142 6.80 0.65 -11.04
C GLY A 142 8.08 1.45 -11.34
N ALA A 143 8.33 2.56 -10.63
CA ALA A 143 9.56 3.32 -10.76
C ALA A 143 10.78 2.48 -10.32
N PRO A 144 11.97 2.70 -10.91
CA PRO A 144 13.19 2.03 -10.46
C PRO A 144 13.40 2.24 -8.96
N SER A 145 13.58 1.14 -8.24
CA SER A 145 13.79 1.16 -6.79
C SER A 145 14.83 0.09 -6.45
N CYS A 146 15.92 0.47 -5.80
CA CYS A 146 16.76 -0.52 -5.16
C CYS A 146 16.04 -1.06 -3.90
N PHE A 147 16.32 -2.30 -3.52
CA PHE A 147 15.53 -2.97 -2.47
C PHE A 147 15.64 -2.32 -1.08
N THR A 148 16.52 -1.34 -0.89
CA THR A 148 16.85 -0.74 0.40
C THR A 148 16.90 0.79 0.41
N CYS A 149 16.75 1.49 -0.71
CA CYS A 149 17.08 2.93 -0.78
C CYS A 149 15.97 3.87 -0.33
N GLY A 150 14.85 3.35 0.15
CA GLY A 150 13.63 4.10 0.15
C GLY A 150 13.20 4.11 -1.27
#